data_AF-A0A661G4F9-F1
#
_entry.id   AF-A0A661G4F9-F1
#
_cell.length_a   1.000
_cell.length_b   1.000
_cell.length_c   1.000
_cell.angle_alpha   90.00
_cell.angle_beta   90.00
_cell.angle_gamma   90.00
#
_symmetry.space_group_name_H-M   'P 1'
#
loop_
_entity.id
_entity.type
_entity.pdbx_description
1 polymer ?
#
loop_
_entity_poly.entity_id
_entity_poly.type
_entity_poly.pdbx_seq_one_letter_code
_entity_poly.pdbx_strand_id
1 'polypeptide(L)'
;MKKLELHWQILIAILLAGVSGWLVNKSIASGVEDPSFLGISIVGAFEYIGSLFLNALKMIIVPLIMSSIIIGVAGIGSGGNLGKLGGRTMMFYVATTLTATMVGLLLINIIGPGYVDGVPAGDMLALDSSG
;
A
#
# COMPACT_ATOMS: atom_id res chain seq x y z
N MET A 1 -7.61 32.00 -12.81
CA MET A 1 -7.10 30.61 -12.70
C MET A 1 -8.02 29.85 -11.76
N LYS A 2 -8.77 28.85 -12.23
CA LYS A 2 -9.72 28.12 -11.38
C LYS A 2 -8.92 27.27 -10.38
N LYS A 3 -9.08 27.53 -9.08
CA LYS A 3 -8.46 26.77 -7.99
C LYS A 3 -9.14 25.40 -7.93
N LEU A 4 -8.43 24.34 -8.30
CA LEU A 4 -8.92 22.97 -8.15
C LEU A 4 -8.78 22.54 -6.69
N GLU A 5 -9.79 21.84 -6.17
CA GLU A 5 -9.79 21.28 -4.83
C GLU A 5 -8.72 20.19 -4.67
N LEU A 6 -8.19 20.03 -3.46
CA LEU A 6 -7.02 19.17 -3.19
C LEU A 6 -7.29 17.68 -3.50
N HIS A 7 -8.50 17.19 -3.23
CA HIS A 7 -8.86 15.80 -3.53
C HIS A 7 -8.83 15.50 -5.03
N TRP A 8 -9.21 16.47 -5.88
CA TRP A 8 -9.09 16.35 -7.33
C TRP A 8 -7.64 16.35 -7.79
N GLN A 9 -6.78 17.14 -7.15
CA GLN A 9 -5.35 17.14 -7.45
C GLN A 9 -4.72 15.77 -7.15
N ILE A 10 -5.07 15.14 -6.02
CA ILE A 10 -4.57 13.82 -5.63
C ILE A 10 -5.07 12.74 -6.61
N LEU A 11 -6.35 12.77 -6.98
CA LEU A 11 -6.92 11.80 -7.92
C LEU A 11 -6.24 11.89 -9.29
N ILE A 12 -6.05 13.10 -9.81
CA ILE A 12 -5.34 13.33 -11.08
C ILE A 12 -3.88 12.86 -10.97
N ALA A 13 -3.19 13.12 -9.86
CA ALA A 13 -1.82 12.68 -9.65
C ALA A 13 -1.69 11.15 -9.65
N ILE A 14 -2.62 10.42 -8.99
CA ILE A 14 -2.63 8.95 -8.97
C ILE A 14 -2.86 8.39 -10.39
N LEU A 15 -3.80 8.97 -11.15
CA LEU A 15 -4.03 8.56 -12.53
C LEU A 15 -2.79 8.81 -13.42
N LEU A 16 -2.19 9.99 -13.32
CA LEU A 16 -0.98 10.33 -14.07
C LEU A 16 0.20 9.44 -13.67
N ALA A 17 0.36 9.11 -12.39
CA ALA A 17 1.39 8.19 -11.92
C ALA A 17 1.20 6.78 -12.51
N GLY A 18 -0.04 6.27 -12.54
CA GLY A 18 -0.35 4.97 -13.16
C GLY A 18 -0.05 4.95 -14.66
N VAL A 19 -0.44 6.00 -15.39
CA VAL A 19 -0.15 6.14 -16.83
C VAL A 19 1.36 6.23 -17.07
N SER A 20 2.07 7.04 -16.27
CA SER A 20 3.52 7.24 -16.41
C SER A 20 4.28 5.95 -16.09
N GLY A 21 3.90 5.23 -15.04
CA GLY A 21 4.47 3.93 -14.68
C GLY A 21 4.24 2.87 -15.76
N TRP A 22 3.04 2.83 -16.34
CA TRP A 22 2.73 1.93 -17.45
C TRP A 22 3.57 2.22 -18.70
N LEU A 23 3.76 3.49 -19.06
CA LEU A 23 4.60 3.90 -20.19
C LEU A 23 6.06 3.50 -19.99
N VAL A 24 6.61 3.77 -18.79
CA VAL A 24 8.00 3.40 -18.44
C VAL A 24 8.17 1.88 -18.44
N ASN A 25 7.22 1.13 -17.88
CA ASN A 25 7.24 -0.34 -17.91
C ASN A 25 7.24 -0.90 -19.33
N LYS A 26 6.47 -0.30 -20.25
CA LYS A 26 6.47 -0.71 -21.67
C LYS A 26 7.84 -0.47 -22.34
N SER A 27 8.52 0.64 -22.02
CA SER A 27 9.86 0.90 -22.57
C SER A 27 10.92 -0.08 -22.05
N ILE A 28 10.85 -0.46 -20.78
CA ILE A 28 11.74 -1.48 -20.19
C ILE A 28 11.47 -2.85 -20.83
N ALA A 29 10.19 -3.23 -20.97
CA ALA A 29 9.79 -4.50 -21.58
C ALA A 29 10.20 -4.66 -23.05
N SER A 30 10.46 -3.56 -23.77
CA SER A 30 10.99 -3.57 -25.13
C SER A 30 12.52 -3.76 -25.24
N GLY A 31 13.20 -4.05 -24.13
CA GLY A 31 14.65 -4.33 -24.10
C GLY A 31 15.53 -3.10 -23.92
N VAL A 32 14.96 -1.96 -23.50
CA VAL A 32 15.74 -0.79 -23.08
C VAL A 32 16.14 -0.99 -21.62
N GLU A 33 17.40 -1.34 -21.39
CA GLU A 33 17.99 -1.32 -20.04
C GLU A 33 18.02 0.14 -19.57
N ASP A 34 17.24 0.43 -18.52
CA ASP A 34 17.05 1.74 -17.91
C ASP A 34 16.66 2.88 -18.86
N PRO A 35 15.35 3.20 -19.03
CA PRO A 35 14.92 4.38 -19.76
C PRO A 35 15.51 5.62 -19.06
N SER A 36 16.56 6.14 -19.67
CA SER A 36 17.26 7.32 -19.21
C SER A 36 16.78 8.50 -20.04
N PHE A 37 16.43 9.58 -19.34
CA PHE A 37 16.09 10.85 -19.97
C PHE A 37 17.20 11.83 -19.63
N LEU A 38 17.91 12.34 -20.65
CA LEU A 38 19.02 13.29 -20.48
C LEU A 38 20.16 12.77 -19.56
N GLY A 39 20.42 11.46 -19.56
CA GLY A 39 21.48 10.84 -18.75
C GLY A 39 21.08 10.56 -17.28
N ILE A 40 19.81 10.78 -16.91
CA ILE A 40 19.25 10.46 -15.60
C ILE A 40 18.29 9.28 -15.75
N SER A 41 18.43 8.26 -14.89
CA SER A 41 17.48 7.14 -14.82
C SER A 41 16.11 7.66 -14.37
N ILE A 42 15.07 7.47 -15.20
CA ILE A 42 13.70 7.87 -14.86
C ILE A 42 13.22 7.08 -13.63
N VAL A 43 13.59 5.80 -13.54
CA VAL A 43 13.26 4.93 -12.40
C VAL A 43 13.93 5.47 -11.12
N GLY A 44 15.21 5.80 -11.18
CA GLY A 44 15.94 6.37 -10.04
C GLY A 44 15.36 7.72 -9.59
N ALA A 45 14.90 8.56 -10.52
CA ALA A 45 14.24 9.82 -10.17
C ALA A 45 12.90 9.59 -9.45
N PHE A 46 12.10 8.61 -9.89
CA PHE A 46 10.84 8.25 -9.24
C PHE A 46 11.05 7.68 -7.84
N GLU A 47 12.03 6.80 -7.66
CA GLU A 47 12.40 6.26 -6.36
C GLU A 47 12.90 7.36 -5.41
N TYR A 48 13.72 8.29 -5.90
CA TYR A 48 14.22 9.40 -5.10
C TYR A 48 13.08 10.32 -4.63
N ILE A 49 12.18 10.73 -5.54
CA ILE A 49 11.03 11.57 -5.17
C ILE A 49 10.08 10.82 -4.23
N GLY A 50 9.80 9.54 -4.52
CA GLY A 50 8.92 8.70 -3.71
C GLY A 50 9.47 8.49 -2.29
N SER A 51 10.77 8.22 -2.17
CA SER A 51 11.43 8.06 -0.87
C SER A 51 11.45 9.36 -0.07
N LEU A 52 11.72 10.51 -0.71
CA LEU A 52 11.59 11.82 -0.05
C LEU A 52 10.17 12.06 0.48
N PHE A 53 9.15 11.77 -0.32
CA PHE A 53 7.75 11.90 0.10
C PHE A 53 7.41 10.99 1.28
N LEU A 54 7.79 9.71 1.22
CA LEU A 54 7.56 8.76 2.31
C LEU A 54 8.33 9.15 3.58
N ASN A 55 9.55 9.67 3.46
CA ASN A 55 10.34 10.14 4.59
C ASN A 55 9.69 11.37 5.25
N ALA A 56 9.17 12.31 4.45
CA ALA A 56 8.41 13.44 4.97
C ALA A 56 7.15 13.00 5.74
N LEU A 57 6.39 12.03 5.20
CA LEU A 57 5.25 11.45 5.91
C LEU A 57 5.67 10.77 7.22
N LYS A 58 6.72 9.93 7.19
CA LYS A 58 7.23 9.24 8.38
C LYS A 58 7.70 10.20 9.47
N MET A 59 8.34 11.31 9.10
CA MET A 59 8.77 12.36 10.03
C MET A 59 7.61 12.96 10.81
N ILE A 60 6.43 13.06 10.18
CA ILE A 60 5.21 13.59 10.79
C ILE A 60 4.47 12.53 11.59
N ILE A 61 4.34 11.30 11.04
CA ILE A 61 3.52 10.23 11.61
C ILE A 61 3.97 9.84 13.03
N VAL A 62 5.27 9.63 13.23
CA VAL A 62 5.81 9.15 14.52
C VAL A 62 5.48 10.10 15.69
N PRO A 63 5.83 11.40 15.65
CA PRO A 63 5.51 12.31 16.75
C PRO A 63 4.01 12.52 16.93
N LEU A 64 3.22 12.59 15.84
CA LEU A 64 1.77 12.78 15.94
C LEU A 64 1.06 11.60 16.60
N ILE A 65 1.44 10.36 16.27
CA ILE A 65 0.87 9.16 16.90
C ILE A 65 1.18 9.15 18.40
N MET A 66 2.43 9.43 18.78
CA MET A 66 2.83 9.46 20.18
C MET A 66 2.05 10.50 20.97
N SER A 67 1.99 11.75 20.49
CA SER A 67 1.21 12.80 21.15
C SER A 67 -0.29 12.47 21.20
N SER A 68 -0.86 11.91 20.13
CA SER A 68 -2.27 11.52 20.08
C SER A 68 -2.61 10.43 21.09
N ILE A 69 -1.77 9.39 21.21
CA ILE A 69 -1.97 8.31 22.19
C ILE A 69 -1.82 8.86 23.61
N ILE A 70 -0.78 9.67 23.90
CA ILE A 70 -0.56 10.23 25.24
C ILE A 70 -1.76 11.07 25.68
N ILE A 71 -2.21 12.01 24.84
CA ILE A 71 -3.36 12.87 25.14
C ILE A 71 -4.65 12.04 25.25
N GLY A 72 -4.84 11.06 24.35
CA GLY A 72 -6.00 10.19 24.35
C GLY A 72 -6.10 9.35 25.63
N VAL A 73 -4.99 8.76 26.08
CA VAL A 73 -4.95 7.98 27.32
C VAL A 73 -5.11 8.87 28.55
N ALA A 74 -4.46 10.05 28.57
CA ALA A 74 -4.58 11.00 29.67
C ALA A 74 -6.02 11.53 29.84
N GLY A 75 -6.76 11.71 28.75
CA GLY A 75 -8.14 12.20 28.77
C GLY A 75 -9.20 11.19 29.25
N ILE A 76 -8.93 9.88 29.18
CA ILE A 76 -9.88 8.82 29.57
C ILE A 76 -10.00 8.65 31.10
N GLY A 77 -9.05 9.20 31.89
CA GLY A 77 -9.05 9.16 33.35
C GLY A 77 -8.65 7.79 33.95
N SER A 78 -8.34 7.76 35.25
CA SER A 78 -7.98 6.53 35.97
C SER A 78 -9.22 5.72 36.39
N GLY A 79 -9.12 4.39 36.24
CA GLY A 79 -10.13 3.43 36.72
C GLY A 79 -10.82 2.63 35.63
N GLY A 80 -10.22 1.50 35.20
CA GLY A 80 -10.85 0.44 34.39
C GLY A 80 -11.37 0.81 32.98
N ASN A 81 -11.53 2.09 32.66
CA ASN A 81 -12.14 2.58 31.43
C ASN A 81 -11.26 2.32 30.21
N LEU A 82 -9.93 2.48 30.35
CA LEU A 82 -8.98 2.17 29.28
C LEU A 82 -8.97 0.67 28.94
N GLY A 83 -9.06 -0.20 29.95
CA GLY A 83 -9.12 -1.65 29.73
C GLY A 83 -10.41 -2.09 29.04
N LYS A 84 -11.56 -1.51 29.42
CA LYS A 84 -12.85 -1.76 28.74
C LYS A 84 -12.85 -1.26 27.30
N LEU A 85 -12.30 -0.08 27.04
CA LEU A 85 -12.18 0.47 25.69
C LEU A 85 -11.24 -0.38 24.84
N GLY A 86 -10.06 -0.70 25.36
CA GLY A 86 -9.08 -1.56 24.69
C GLY A 86 -9.64 -2.95 24.39
N GLY A 87 -10.36 -3.57 25.33
CA GLY A 87 -11.01 -4.87 25.14
C GLY A 87 -12.08 -4.84 24.04
N ARG A 88 -12.95 -3.81 24.02
CA ARG A 88 -13.94 -3.63 22.95
C ARG A 88 -13.28 -3.41 21.60
N THR A 89 -12.22 -2.60 21.55
CA THR A 89 -11.47 -2.34 20.32
C THR A 89 -10.77 -3.59 19.82
N MET A 90 -10.10 -4.36 20.69
CA MET A 90 -9.48 -5.64 20.33
C MET A 90 -10.50 -6.64 19.79
N MET A 91 -11.65 -6.78 20.45
CA MET A 91 -12.71 -7.68 19.97
C MET A 91 -13.24 -7.23 18.59
N PHE A 92 -13.40 -5.92 18.38
CA PHE A 92 -13.77 -5.37 17.08
C PHE A 92 -12.72 -5.66 15.99
N TYR A 93 -11.43 -5.44 16.28
CA TYR A 93 -10.35 -5.72 15.35
C TYR A 93 -10.28 -7.21 14.99
N VAL A 94 -10.34 -8.11 15.97
CA VAL A 94 -10.31 -9.56 15.73
C VAL A 94 -11.53 -10.01 14.94
N ALA A 95 -12.73 -9.53 15.27
CA ALA A 95 -13.94 -9.91 14.53
C ALA A 95 -13.90 -9.43 13.08
N THR A 96 -13.47 -8.19 12.84
CA THR A 96 -13.39 -7.62 11.49
C THR A 96 -12.27 -8.23 10.66
N THR A 97 -11.09 -8.50 11.24
CA THR A 97 -10.00 -9.18 10.52
C THR A 97 -10.36 -10.62 10.20
N LEU A 98 -10.98 -11.36 11.13
CA LEU A 98 -11.44 -12.72 10.87
C LEU A 98 -12.49 -12.75 9.76
N THR A 99 -13.43 -11.81 9.77
CA THR A 99 -14.42 -11.65 8.70
C THR A 99 -13.74 -11.33 7.36
N ALA A 100 -12.80 -10.39 7.33
CA ALA A 100 -12.06 -10.02 6.12
C ALA A 100 -11.23 -11.20 5.58
N THR A 101 -10.55 -11.96 6.45
CA THR A 101 -9.79 -13.16 6.07
C THR A 101 -10.72 -14.25 5.55
N MET A 102 -11.88 -14.49 6.16
CA MET A 102 -12.86 -15.46 5.65
C MET A 102 -13.36 -15.08 4.26
N VAL A 103 -13.70 -13.80 4.04
CA VAL A 103 -14.10 -13.30 2.71
C VAL A 103 -12.95 -13.46 1.71
N GLY A 104 -11.71 -13.11 2.08
CA GLY A 104 -10.53 -13.28 1.25
C GLY A 104 -10.30 -14.75 0.86
N LEU A 105 -10.38 -15.67 1.83
CA LEU A 105 -10.25 -17.10 1.58
C LEU A 105 -11.37 -17.63 0.68
N LEU A 106 -12.61 -17.22 0.92
CA LEU A 106 -13.75 -17.61 0.08
C LEU A 106 -13.53 -17.14 -1.36
N LEU A 107 -13.16 -15.87 -1.57
CA LEU A 107 -12.90 -15.32 -2.90
C LEU A 107 -11.72 -16.02 -3.59
N ILE A 108 -10.62 -16.30 -2.89
CA ILE A 108 -9.47 -17.02 -3.45
C ILE A 108 -9.88 -18.44 -3.86
N ASN A 109 -10.66 -19.15 -3.05
CA ASN A 109 -11.10 -20.51 -3.38
C ASN A 109 -12.12 -20.55 -4.52
N ILE A 110 -12.95 -19.50 -4.71
CA ILE A 110 -13.90 -19.42 -5.83
C ILE A 110 -13.23 -18.98 -7.12
N ILE A 111 -12.42 -17.93 -7.07
CA ILE A 111 -11.79 -17.33 -8.25
C ILE A 111 -10.57 -18.15 -8.69
N GLY A 112 -9.92 -18.86 -7.76
CA GLY A 112 -8.71 -19.64 -8.02
C GLY A 112 -7.57 -18.83 -8.63
N PRO A 113 -7.26 -17.61 -8.15
CA PRO A 113 -6.20 -16.80 -8.74
C PRO A 113 -4.87 -17.54 -8.60
N GLY A 114 -4.17 -17.74 -9.72
CA GLY A 114 -2.91 -18.50 -9.78
C GLY A 114 -3.04 -19.91 -10.37
N TYR A 115 -4.24 -20.37 -10.70
CA TYR A 115 -4.41 -21.49 -11.63
C TYR A 115 -4.65 -20.96 -13.05
N VAL A 116 -3.90 -21.48 -14.02
CA VAL A 116 -4.10 -21.20 -15.45
C VAL A 116 -4.37 -22.54 -16.11
N ASP A 117 -5.55 -22.68 -16.73
CA ASP A 117 -6.00 -23.93 -17.38
C ASP A 117 -5.94 -25.19 -16.48
N GLY A 118 -6.18 -25.01 -15.17
CA GLY A 118 -6.16 -26.10 -14.18
C GLY A 118 -4.75 -26.51 -13.70
N VAL A 119 -3.71 -25.85 -14.19
CA VAL A 119 -2.32 -26.04 -13.76
C VAL A 119 -1.91 -24.89 -12.84
N PRO A 120 -1.19 -25.14 -11.73
CA PRO A 120 -0.60 -24.07 -10.94
C PRO A 120 0.33 -23.21 -11.81
N ALA A 121 0.14 -21.88 -11.79
CA ALA A 121 0.94 -20.96 -12.60
C ALA A 121 2.45 -21.01 -12.27
N GLY A 122 2.82 -21.51 -11.08
CA GLY A 122 4.22 -21.75 -10.71
C GLY A 122 4.91 -22.77 -11.60
N ASP A 123 4.21 -23.85 -11.96
CA ASP A 123 4.74 -24.93 -12.80
C ASP A 123 4.89 -24.46 -14.26
N MET A 124 3.98 -23.59 -14.70
CA MET A 124 4.00 -23.01 -16.06
C MET A 124 5.09 -21.96 -16.25
N LEU A 125 5.47 -21.25 -15.18
CA LEU A 125 6.47 -20.20 -15.20
C LEU A 125 7.88 -20.70 -14.84
N ALA A 126 8.05 -22.03 -14.67
CA ALA A 126 9.30 -22.66 -14.23
C ALA A 126 9.89 -21.99 -12.97
N LEU A 127 9.01 -21.57 -12.06
CA LEU A 127 9.39 -20.97 -10.77
C LEU A 127 9.66 -22.03 -9.70
N ASP A 128 9.66 -23.31 -10.07
CA ASP A 128 10.10 -24.39 -9.19
C ASP A 128 11.61 -24.23 -8.96
N SER A 129 11.96 -23.63 -7.82
CA SER A 129 13.32 -23.57 -7.31
C SER A 129 13.76 -24.92 -6.73
N SER A 130 13.33 -26.04 -7.33
CA SER A 130 13.84 -27.37 -7.03
C SER A 130 15.23 -27.54 -7.66
N GLY A 131 16.19 -26.85 -7.04
CA GLY A 131 17.63 -27.02 -7.11
C GLY A 131 18.20 -26.69 -5.74
#